data_AF-A0A916K053-F1
#
_entry.id   AF-A0A916K053-F1
#
_cell.length_a   1.000
_cell.length_b   1.000
_cell.length_c   1.000
_cell.angle_alpha   90.00
_cell.angle_beta   90.00
_cell.angle_gamma   90.00
#
_symmetry.space_group_name_H-M   'P 1'
#
loop_
_entity.id
_entity.type
_entity.pdbx_description
1 polymer ?
#
loop_
_entity_poly.entity_id
_entity_poly.type
_entity_poly.pdbx_seq_one_letter_code
_entity_poly.pdbx_strand_id
1 'polypeptide(L)'
;MDELEFELQEEIKLPQKGGRLFQETSNYYEFAHFGWGLKSSFYGYIRGYKEVSDKAVEYAVQSKDIAILDTHVFPIIFNYRQFLELSLKSLYLDYSSDPIIEKIATLKSASHDLMKMWQKLEPMLLNLYAGKENKDMVNTVKSYVKQFHDTDRSSFNFRYPITKDMVPVFKTEERYDLVNLKSRIQELSNYFDGVDGQLDYLKSCQEDQDAYRREIEAEMRAIQAEYEAEARAEYEAEARAIQAEYEAEARAEYEAEARAIRAEIEAEIRAEYAAEMRANMERE
;
A
#
# COMPACT_ATOMS: atom_id res chain seq x y z
N MET A 1 12.12 70.99 -22.53
CA MET A 1 10.85 70.24 -22.45
C MET A 1 11.16 68.81 -22.82
N ASP A 2 12.11 68.17 -22.15
CA ASP A 2 12.14 67.86 -20.71
C ASP A 2 11.06 66.88 -20.29
N GLU A 3 11.60 65.84 -19.64
CA GLU A 3 10.99 64.98 -18.65
C GLU A 3 9.98 63.95 -19.16
N LEU A 4 10.44 62.71 -19.23
CA LEU A 4 9.92 61.65 -18.36
C LEU A 4 10.83 60.41 -18.45
N GLU A 5 12.02 60.52 -17.85
CA GLU A 5 12.72 59.35 -17.29
C GLU A 5 11.85 58.82 -16.15
N PHE A 6 11.05 57.80 -16.44
CA PHE A 6 10.34 57.06 -15.40
C PHE A 6 11.28 55.98 -14.86
N GLU A 7 12.33 56.40 -14.13
CA GLU A 7 13.10 55.49 -13.29
C GLU A 7 12.21 55.07 -12.12
N LEU A 8 11.59 53.89 -12.23
CA LEU A 8 11.15 53.14 -11.07
C LEU A 8 12.41 52.74 -10.29
N GLN A 9 12.88 53.64 -9.43
CA GLN A 9 13.82 53.28 -8.37
C GLN A 9 13.08 52.35 -7.41
N GLU A 10 13.04 51.06 -7.72
CA GLU A 10 12.69 50.05 -6.73
C GLU A 10 13.65 50.19 -5.56
N GLU A 11 13.11 50.58 -4.41
CA GLU A 11 13.87 50.74 -3.18
C GLU A 11 14.57 49.40 -2.87
N ILE A 12 15.92 49.41 -2.89
CA ILE A 12 16.72 48.21 -2.69
C ILE A 12 16.48 47.69 -1.27
N LYS A 13 15.72 46.60 -1.15
CA LYS A 13 15.45 45.93 0.13
C LYS A 13 16.58 44.98 0.48
N LEU A 14 17.31 45.29 1.55
CA LEU A 14 18.34 44.40 2.10
C LEU A 14 17.79 43.43 3.16
N PRO A 15 18.42 42.26 3.37
CA PRO A 15 18.05 41.35 4.46
C PRO A 15 18.09 42.05 5.83
N GLN A 16 17.06 41.82 6.63
CA GLN A 16 16.89 42.49 7.92
C GLN A 16 17.25 41.60 9.11
N LYS A 17 17.95 42.16 10.10
CA LYS A 17 18.23 41.47 11.36
C LYS A 17 16.91 41.10 12.05
N GLY A 18 16.73 39.81 12.35
CA GLY A 18 15.52 39.29 13.01
C GLY A 18 14.37 38.94 12.06
N GLY A 19 14.52 39.14 10.74
CA GLY A 19 13.55 38.67 9.75
C GLY A 19 13.43 37.14 9.72
N ARG A 20 12.23 36.63 9.43
CA ARG A 20 11.94 35.19 9.32
C ARG A 20 11.44 34.87 7.92
N LEU A 21 12.07 33.89 7.26
CA LEU A 21 11.68 33.45 5.91
C LEU A 21 10.42 32.57 5.92
N PHE A 22 10.30 31.69 6.91
CA PHE A 22 9.17 30.77 7.06
C PHE A 22 8.33 31.24 8.25
N GLN A 23 7.18 31.86 7.96
CA GLN A 23 6.23 32.33 8.94
C GLN A 23 4.82 31.93 8.54
N GLU A 24 3.98 31.64 9.53
CA GLU A 24 2.56 31.38 9.31
C GLU A 24 1.81 32.71 9.17
N THR A 25 0.73 32.68 8.38
CA THR A 25 -0.22 33.78 8.26
C THR A 25 -1.63 33.22 8.41
N SER A 26 -2.52 33.99 9.02
CA SER A 26 -3.95 33.67 9.07
C SER A 26 -4.71 34.16 7.84
N ASN A 27 -4.05 34.86 6.90
CA ASN A 27 -4.67 35.31 5.67
C ASN A 27 -4.81 34.15 4.68
N TYR A 28 -6.06 33.79 4.39
CA TYR A 28 -6.45 32.62 3.61
C TYR A 28 -5.80 32.55 2.23
N TYR A 29 -5.57 33.68 1.57
CA TYR A 29 -4.98 33.73 0.23
C TYR A 29 -3.45 33.89 0.23
N GLU A 30 -2.81 33.86 1.40
CA GLU A 30 -1.37 34.06 1.55
C GLU A 30 -0.64 32.88 2.20
N PHE A 31 -1.35 31.84 2.64
CA PHE A 31 -0.73 30.58 3.07
C PHE A 31 -0.95 29.47 2.05
N ALA A 32 0.03 28.57 1.97
CA ALA A 32 -0.13 27.27 1.31
C ALA A 32 -0.18 26.20 2.39
N HIS A 33 -1.16 25.29 2.31
CA HIS A 33 -1.24 24.15 3.22
C HIS A 33 -0.75 22.89 2.51
N PHE A 34 0.29 22.26 3.05
CA PHE A 34 0.97 21.08 2.49
C PHE A 34 1.41 20.13 3.61
N GLY A 35 1.92 18.94 3.25
CA GLY A 35 2.32 17.91 4.23
C GLY A 35 1.21 16.92 4.63
N TRP A 36 0.20 16.75 3.76
CA TRP A 36 -1.01 15.95 3.97
C TRP A 36 -0.82 14.41 4.03
N GLY A 37 0.36 13.92 4.38
CA GLY A 37 0.71 12.50 4.28
C GLY A 37 1.14 12.07 2.87
N LEU A 38 1.59 10.82 2.73
CA LEU A 38 2.39 10.38 1.58
C LEU A 38 1.66 10.46 0.23
N LYS A 39 0.44 9.90 0.11
CA LYS A 39 -0.32 9.86 -1.14
C LYS A 39 -0.68 11.27 -1.64
N SER A 40 -1.28 12.08 -0.77
CA SER A 40 -1.63 13.47 -1.09
C SER A 40 -0.41 14.36 -1.36
N SER A 41 0.76 14.01 -0.82
CA SER A 41 2.01 14.71 -1.13
C SER A 41 2.47 14.45 -2.56
N PHE A 42 2.46 13.19 -3.04
CA PHE A 42 2.83 12.87 -4.43
C PHE A 42 2.00 13.68 -5.44
N TYR A 43 0.68 13.71 -5.27
CA TYR A 43 -0.21 14.49 -6.13
C TYR A 43 0.19 15.98 -6.19
N GLY A 44 0.39 16.61 -5.03
CA GLY A 44 0.78 18.03 -4.96
C GLY A 44 2.11 18.31 -5.66
N TYR A 45 3.12 17.46 -5.47
CA TYR A 45 4.41 17.61 -6.15
C TYR A 45 4.31 17.38 -7.66
N ILE A 46 3.70 16.27 -8.11
CA ILE A 46 3.54 15.94 -9.54
C ILE A 46 2.85 17.08 -10.27
N ARG A 47 1.70 17.51 -9.74
CA ARG A 47 0.91 18.60 -10.31
C ARG A 47 1.67 19.92 -10.29
N GLY A 48 2.23 20.30 -9.14
CA GLY A 48 2.93 21.56 -8.96
C GLY A 48 4.13 21.71 -9.91
N TYR A 49 4.97 20.68 -10.03
CA TYR A 49 6.12 20.72 -10.93
C TYR A 49 5.70 20.88 -12.40
N LYS A 50 4.69 20.15 -12.85
CA LYS A 50 4.18 20.27 -14.22
C LYS A 50 3.55 21.64 -14.47
N GLU A 51 2.62 22.07 -13.63
CA GLU A 51 1.85 23.30 -13.84
C GLU A 51 2.74 24.55 -13.79
N VAL A 52 3.70 24.61 -12.86
CA VAL A 52 4.67 25.71 -12.80
C VAL A 52 5.53 25.75 -14.06
N SER A 53 6.00 24.60 -14.56
CA SER A 53 6.73 24.56 -15.83
C SER A 53 5.87 24.95 -17.03
N ASP A 54 4.62 24.51 -17.10
CA ASP A 54 3.72 24.88 -18.18
C ASP A 54 3.50 26.39 -18.27
N LYS A 55 3.39 27.04 -17.10
CA LYS A 55 3.28 28.50 -16.96
C LYS A 55 4.59 29.20 -17.30
N ALA A 56 5.73 28.65 -16.88
CA ALA A 56 7.04 29.20 -17.23
C ALA A 56 7.32 29.12 -18.73
N VAL A 57 6.92 28.03 -19.41
CA VAL A 57 6.99 27.92 -20.88
C VAL A 57 6.08 28.96 -21.55
N GLU A 58 4.83 29.11 -21.09
CA GLU A 58 3.91 30.13 -21.62
C GLU A 58 4.52 31.53 -21.51
N TYR A 59 5.00 31.88 -20.32
CA TYR A 59 5.64 33.17 -20.05
C TYR A 59 6.88 33.40 -20.93
N ALA A 60 7.81 32.44 -20.96
CA ALA A 60 9.06 32.58 -21.68
C ALA A 60 8.87 32.67 -23.21
N VAL A 61 7.89 31.96 -23.76
CA VAL A 61 7.56 32.06 -25.20
C VAL A 61 6.85 33.37 -25.52
N GLN A 62 5.93 33.82 -24.65
CA GLN A 62 5.18 35.06 -24.86
C GLN A 62 6.04 36.32 -24.69
N SER A 63 7.09 36.28 -23.86
CA SER A 63 7.99 37.41 -23.66
C SER A 63 8.73 37.82 -24.94
N LYS A 64 8.93 36.88 -25.88
CA LYS A 64 9.76 37.05 -27.08
C LYS A 64 11.19 37.53 -26.75
N ASP A 65 11.67 37.20 -25.55
CA ASP A 65 13.00 37.54 -25.08
C ASP A 65 13.85 36.29 -24.96
N ILE A 66 14.92 36.24 -25.76
CA ILE A 66 15.84 35.11 -25.77
C ILE A 66 16.56 34.92 -24.43
N ALA A 67 16.83 36.00 -23.69
CA ALA A 67 17.46 35.89 -22.38
C ALA A 67 16.53 35.20 -21.36
N ILE A 68 15.21 35.41 -21.48
CA ILE A 68 14.23 34.70 -20.65
C ILE A 68 14.18 33.22 -21.04
N LEU A 69 14.16 32.90 -22.33
CA LEU A 69 14.18 31.51 -22.80
C LEU A 69 15.45 30.76 -22.35
N ASP A 70 16.62 31.36 -22.56
CA ASP A 70 17.93 30.78 -22.27
C ASP A 70 18.18 30.60 -20.76
N THR A 71 17.45 31.33 -19.92
CA THR A 71 17.55 31.20 -18.44
C THR A 71 16.46 30.30 -17.86
N HIS A 72 15.24 30.35 -18.37
CA HIS A 72 14.11 29.58 -17.83
C HIS A 72 14.11 28.11 -18.27
N VAL A 73 14.80 27.77 -19.36
CA VAL A 73 14.93 26.38 -19.86
C VAL A 73 15.42 25.41 -18.77
N PHE A 74 16.36 25.84 -17.91
CA PHE A 74 16.91 25.00 -16.85
C PHE A 74 15.86 24.57 -15.81
N PRO A 75 15.19 25.49 -15.09
CA PRO A 75 14.13 25.10 -14.16
C PRO A 75 12.93 24.43 -14.85
N ILE A 76 12.58 24.82 -16.08
CA ILE A 76 11.47 24.19 -16.83
C ILE A 76 11.73 22.69 -17.01
N ILE A 77 12.90 22.33 -17.57
CA ILE A 77 13.23 20.94 -17.84
C ILE A 77 13.43 20.16 -16.54
N PHE A 78 14.07 20.76 -15.53
CA PHE A 78 14.23 20.14 -14.22
C PHE A 78 12.88 19.77 -13.59
N ASN A 79 11.93 20.69 -13.59
CA ASN A 79 10.59 20.47 -13.04
C ASN A 79 9.80 19.43 -13.87
N TYR A 80 9.86 19.47 -15.21
CA TYR A 80 9.25 18.42 -16.03
C TYR A 80 9.85 17.04 -15.76
N ARG A 81 11.16 16.97 -15.49
CA ARG A 81 11.81 15.75 -15.02
C ARG A 81 11.27 15.31 -13.65
N GLN A 82 11.09 16.23 -12.69
CA GLN A 82 10.50 15.87 -11.39
C GLN A 82 9.08 15.34 -11.52
N PHE A 83 8.24 15.98 -12.35
CA PHE A 83 6.92 15.47 -12.71
C PHE A 83 7.02 14.02 -13.19
N LEU A 84 7.87 13.75 -14.17
CA LEU A 84 8.01 12.41 -14.76
C LEU A 84 8.48 11.37 -13.73
N GLU A 85 9.52 11.69 -12.96
CA GLU A 85 10.07 10.78 -11.95
C GLU A 85 9.05 10.44 -10.87
N LEU A 86 8.32 11.44 -10.36
CA LEU A 86 7.33 11.25 -9.32
C LEU A 86 6.10 10.51 -9.83
N SER A 87 5.65 10.75 -11.06
CA SER A 87 4.55 9.99 -11.67
C SER A 87 4.88 8.50 -11.74
N LEU A 88 6.08 8.14 -12.22
CA LEU A 88 6.51 6.74 -12.26
C LEU A 88 6.59 6.12 -10.84
N LYS A 89 7.13 6.86 -9.88
CA LYS A 89 7.23 6.38 -8.49
C LYS A 89 5.88 6.22 -7.82
N SER A 90 4.94 7.14 -8.05
CA SER A 90 3.58 7.06 -7.49
C SER A 90 2.85 5.84 -8.03
N LEU A 91 2.82 5.67 -9.36
CA LEU A 91 2.17 4.51 -10.00
C LEU A 91 2.71 3.18 -9.45
N TYR A 92 4.03 3.08 -9.27
CA TYR A 92 4.63 1.86 -8.72
C TYR A 92 4.25 1.65 -7.24
N LEU A 93 4.30 2.71 -6.43
CA LEU A 93 3.92 2.64 -5.02
C LEU A 93 2.46 2.24 -4.83
N ASP A 94 1.56 2.84 -5.59
CA ASP A 94 0.11 2.71 -5.40
C ASP A 94 -0.43 1.37 -5.91
N TYR A 95 0.13 0.85 -7.02
CA TYR A 95 -0.47 -0.26 -7.77
C TYR A 95 0.40 -1.51 -7.92
N SER A 96 1.70 -1.46 -7.60
CA SER A 96 2.49 -2.71 -7.59
C SER A 96 1.98 -3.64 -6.50
N SER A 97 1.93 -4.94 -6.80
CA SER A 97 1.67 -6.02 -5.85
C SER A 97 2.87 -6.35 -4.96
N ASP A 98 4.03 -5.73 -5.19
CA ASP A 98 5.25 -5.98 -4.42
C ASP A 98 5.03 -5.61 -2.94
N PRO A 99 5.57 -6.40 -1.98
CA PRO A 99 5.53 -6.05 -0.57
C PRO A 99 6.16 -4.67 -0.30
N ILE A 100 5.72 -3.97 0.75
CA ILE A 100 6.19 -2.61 1.06
C ILE A 100 7.73 -2.52 1.20
N ILE A 101 8.37 -3.55 1.73
CA ILE A 101 9.84 -3.61 1.89
C ILE A 101 10.52 -3.63 0.52
N GLU A 102 9.99 -4.40 -0.44
CA GLU A 102 10.51 -4.46 -1.81
C GLU A 102 10.24 -3.15 -2.56
N LYS A 103 9.07 -2.54 -2.37
CA LYS A 103 8.77 -1.21 -2.93
C LYS A 103 9.81 -0.17 -2.48
N ILE A 104 10.12 -0.13 -1.18
CA ILE A 104 11.14 0.77 -0.62
C ILE A 104 12.52 0.46 -1.21
N ALA A 105 12.90 -0.81 -1.30
CA ALA A 105 14.19 -1.22 -1.87
C ALA A 105 14.30 -0.81 -3.35
N THR A 106 13.25 -1.04 -4.14
CA THR A 106 13.16 -0.63 -5.55
C THR A 106 13.36 0.87 -5.68
N LEU A 107 12.61 1.70 -4.94
CA LEU A 107 12.73 3.16 -4.99
C LEU A 107 14.14 3.65 -4.63
N LYS A 108 14.75 3.07 -3.59
CA LYS A 108 16.13 3.38 -3.20
C LYS A 108 17.13 3.02 -4.29
N SER A 109 16.97 1.83 -4.89
CA SER A 109 17.88 1.32 -5.94
C SER A 109 17.74 2.06 -7.27
N ALA A 110 16.52 2.52 -7.58
CA ALA A 110 16.24 3.34 -8.74
C ALA A 110 16.82 4.73 -8.55
N SER A 111 16.75 5.30 -7.33
CA SER A 111 17.23 6.66 -7.06
C SER A 111 16.57 7.65 -8.03
N HIS A 112 17.31 8.24 -8.96
CA HIS A 112 16.80 9.12 -10.02
C HIS A 112 16.72 8.44 -11.41
N ASP A 113 17.01 7.15 -11.51
CA ASP A 113 17.01 6.43 -12.78
C ASP A 113 15.59 6.11 -13.25
N LEU A 114 15.09 6.93 -14.19
CA LEU A 114 13.76 6.74 -14.78
C LEU A 114 13.59 5.38 -15.47
N MET A 115 14.64 4.83 -16.09
CA MET A 115 14.52 3.58 -16.83
C MET A 115 14.40 2.38 -15.90
N LYS A 116 15.07 2.41 -14.74
CA LYS A 116 14.84 1.42 -13.68
C LYS A 116 13.41 1.45 -13.17
N MET A 117 12.83 2.63 -12.98
CA MET A 117 11.42 2.76 -12.60
C MET A 117 10.50 2.26 -13.70
N TRP A 118 10.77 2.63 -14.96
CA TRP A 118 10.00 2.16 -16.11
C TRP A 118 10.00 0.64 -16.23
N GLN A 119 11.15 -0.02 -16.06
CA GLN A 119 11.25 -1.49 -16.11
C GLN A 119 10.36 -2.19 -15.08
N LYS A 120 10.11 -1.56 -13.93
CA LYS A 120 9.20 -2.09 -12.90
C LYS A 120 7.72 -1.89 -13.24
N LEU A 121 7.40 -0.80 -13.94
CA LEU A 121 6.03 -0.48 -14.35
C LEU A 121 5.61 -1.20 -15.63
N GLU A 122 6.53 -1.36 -16.58
CA GLU A 122 6.24 -1.86 -17.92
C GLU A 122 5.40 -3.16 -17.94
N PRO A 123 5.70 -4.19 -17.13
CA PRO A 123 4.86 -5.40 -17.07
C PRO A 123 3.42 -5.11 -16.63
N MET A 124 3.23 -4.22 -15.64
CA MET A 124 1.90 -3.83 -15.16
C MET A 124 1.13 -3.06 -16.25
N LEU A 125 1.78 -2.12 -16.92
CA LEU A 125 1.17 -1.33 -17.99
C LEU A 125 0.77 -2.19 -19.20
N LEU A 126 1.59 -3.19 -19.54
CA LEU A 126 1.27 -4.14 -20.62
C LEU A 126 0.11 -5.07 -20.27
N ASN A 127 -0.13 -5.33 -18.98
CA ASN A 127 -1.23 -6.17 -18.51
C ASN A 127 -2.58 -5.43 -18.45
N LEU A 128 -2.59 -4.09 -18.45
CA LEU A 128 -3.83 -3.30 -18.43
C LEU A 128 -4.72 -3.54 -19.65
N TYR A 129 -4.14 -3.94 -20.78
CA TYR A 129 -4.90 -4.09 -22.00
C TYR A 129 -4.52 -5.32 -22.83
N ALA A 130 -5.53 -6.01 -23.35
CA ALA A 130 -5.37 -6.97 -24.43
C ALA A 130 -5.39 -6.22 -25.78
N GLY A 131 -4.26 -6.15 -26.50
CA GLY A 131 -4.24 -5.61 -27.87
C GLY A 131 -2.90 -5.04 -28.32
N LYS A 132 -2.70 -4.95 -29.64
CA LYS A 132 -1.46 -4.43 -30.24
C LYS A 132 -1.30 -2.91 -30.03
N GLU A 133 -2.38 -2.15 -30.22
CA GLU A 133 -2.36 -0.67 -30.12
C GLU A 133 -1.89 -0.18 -28.74
N ASN A 134 -2.26 -0.91 -27.68
CA ASN A 134 -1.82 -0.58 -26.32
C ASN A 134 -0.34 -0.85 -26.09
N LYS A 135 0.21 -1.91 -26.70
CA LYS A 135 1.66 -2.16 -26.67
C LYS A 135 2.43 -1.05 -27.39
N ASP A 136 1.91 -0.58 -28.52
CA ASP A 136 2.50 0.53 -29.28
C ASP A 136 2.47 1.83 -28.47
N MET A 137 1.40 2.09 -27.73
CA MET A 137 1.32 3.24 -26.80
C MET A 137 2.33 3.11 -25.66
N VAL A 138 2.43 1.96 -24.98
CA VAL A 138 3.42 1.72 -23.93
C VAL A 138 4.85 1.93 -24.46
N ASN A 139 5.15 1.42 -25.66
CA ASN A 139 6.44 1.64 -26.32
C ASN A 139 6.71 3.12 -26.64
N THR A 140 5.68 3.88 -27.01
CA THR A 140 5.78 5.31 -27.27
C THR A 140 6.12 6.08 -25.98
N VAL A 141 5.40 5.79 -24.89
CA VAL A 141 5.68 6.40 -23.57
C VAL A 141 7.08 6.00 -23.08
N LYS A 142 7.47 4.74 -23.24
CA LYS A 142 8.84 4.26 -22.97
C LYS A 142 9.89 5.08 -23.71
N SER A 143 9.64 5.39 -24.98
CA SER A 143 10.55 6.22 -25.79
C SER A 143 10.69 7.63 -25.21
N TYR A 144 9.60 8.25 -24.75
CA TYR A 144 9.66 9.59 -24.15
C TYR A 144 10.38 9.57 -22.80
N VAL A 145 10.12 8.57 -21.96
CA VAL A 145 10.83 8.37 -20.70
C VAL A 145 12.32 8.18 -20.93
N LYS A 146 12.69 7.39 -21.94
CA LYS A 146 14.08 7.16 -22.31
C LYS A 146 14.77 8.44 -22.80
N GLN A 147 14.10 9.26 -23.61
CA GLN A 147 14.65 10.55 -24.05
C GLN A 147 14.98 11.44 -22.85
N PHE A 148 14.06 11.62 -21.91
CA PHE A 148 14.33 12.36 -20.66
C PHE A 148 15.45 11.75 -19.82
N HIS A 149 15.51 10.41 -19.75
CA HIS A 149 16.56 9.70 -19.03
C HIS A 149 17.94 9.96 -19.64
N ASP A 150 18.05 9.91 -20.97
CA ASP A 150 19.33 10.10 -21.65
C ASP A 150 19.79 11.56 -21.56
N THR A 151 18.87 12.52 -21.62
CA THR A 151 19.18 13.95 -21.47
C THR A 151 19.58 14.33 -20.04
N ASP A 152 18.98 13.72 -19.00
CA ASP A 152 19.26 14.05 -17.60
C ASP A 152 19.28 12.84 -16.66
N ARG A 153 20.18 11.87 -16.89
CA ARG A 153 20.16 10.57 -16.19
C ARG A 153 20.01 10.66 -14.67
N SER A 154 20.72 11.55 -14.01
CA SER A 154 20.78 11.67 -12.55
C SER A 154 19.98 12.85 -11.98
N SER A 155 19.06 13.41 -12.77
CA SER A 155 18.30 14.61 -12.42
C SER A 155 19.20 15.84 -12.18
N PHE A 156 20.45 15.86 -12.64
CA PHE A 156 21.49 16.81 -12.23
C PHE A 156 21.78 17.88 -13.29
N ASN A 157 21.60 17.54 -14.57
CA ASN A 157 22.12 18.32 -15.69
C ASN A 157 21.53 19.73 -15.81
N PHE A 158 20.28 19.90 -15.34
CA PHE A 158 19.58 21.20 -15.39
C PHE A 158 19.57 21.95 -14.05
N ARG A 159 20.34 21.49 -13.06
CA ARG A 159 20.52 22.17 -11.76
C ARG A 159 21.88 22.84 -11.63
N TYR A 160 22.91 22.25 -12.23
CA TYR A 160 24.28 22.70 -12.11
C TYR A 160 24.97 22.69 -13.47
N PRO A 161 25.73 23.74 -13.81
CA PRO A 161 26.44 23.81 -15.10
C PRO A 161 27.66 22.87 -15.16
N ILE A 162 28.14 22.40 -13.99
CA ILE A 162 29.30 21.52 -13.85
C ILE A 162 28.96 20.31 -13.00
N THR A 163 29.52 19.16 -13.35
CA THR A 163 29.40 17.91 -12.59
C THR A 163 30.23 17.94 -11.31
N LYS A 164 30.11 16.89 -10.48
CA LYS A 164 30.92 16.72 -9.27
C LYS A 164 32.42 16.60 -9.56
N ASP A 165 32.78 16.17 -10.77
CA ASP A 165 34.16 16.05 -11.23
C ASP A 165 34.66 17.33 -11.91
N MET A 166 33.94 18.45 -11.74
CA MET A 166 34.27 19.79 -12.24
C MET A 166 34.34 19.89 -13.78
N VAL A 167 33.73 18.94 -14.49
CA VAL A 167 33.56 19.02 -15.96
C VAL A 167 32.19 19.62 -16.32
N PRO A 168 32.09 20.44 -17.39
CA PRO A 168 30.81 20.95 -17.87
C PRO A 168 29.82 19.83 -18.15
N VAL A 169 28.56 20.03 -17.76
CA VAL A 169 27.47 19.09 -18.04
C VAL A 169 27.23 18.98 -19.55
N PHE A 170 27.06 20.13 -20.21
CA PHE A 170 26.88 20.22 -21.65
C PHE A 170 28.21 20.61 -22.29
N LYS A 171 28.69 19.80 -23.24
CA LYS A 171 29.96 20.03 -23.95
C LYS A 171 29.80 20.89 -25.19
N THR A 172 28.59 20.96 -25.71
CA THR A 172 28.20 21.70 -26.92
C THR A 172 26.92 22.46 -26.63
N GLU A 173 26.63 23.45 -27.47
CA GLU A 173 25.36 24.16 -27.45
C GLU A 173 24.20 23.19 -27.75
N GLU A 174 23.14 23.27 -26.95
CA GLU A 174 21.90 22.50 -27.11
C GLU A 174 20.74 23.48 -27.29
N ARG A 175 19.78 23.13 -28.15
CA ARG A 175 18.58 23.95 -28.38
C ARG A 175 17.34 23.08 -28.35
N TYR A 176 16.43 23.38 -27.44
CA TYR A 176 15.18 22.62 -27.27
C TYR A 176 13.97 23.49 -27.61
N ASP A 177 13.04 22.94 -28.40
CA ASP A 177 11.74 23.55 -28.63
C ASP A 177 10.85 23.34 -27.39
N LEU A 178 10.69 24.40 -26.58
CA LEU A 178 9.91 24.36 -25.35
C LEU A 178 8.41 24.17 -25.60
N VAL A 179 7.89 24.61 -26.75
CA VAL A 179 6.48 24.43 -27.11
C VAL A 179 6.22 22.95 -27.40
N ASN A 180 7.08 22.33 -28.20
CA ASN A 180 7.03 20.90 -28.45
C ASN A 180 7.21 20.11 -27.15
N LEU A 181 8.22 20.45 -26.33
CA LEU A 181 8.47 19.76 -25.06
C LEU A 181 7.24 19.77 -24.15
N LYS A 182 6.61 20.94 -23.97
CA LYS A 182 5.37 21.08 -23.21
C LYS A 182 4.25 20.19 -23.76
N SER A 183 4.08 20.17 -25.09
CA SER A 183 3.07 19.32 -25.73
C SER A 183 3.29 17.83 -25.44
N ARG A 184 4.54 17.35 -25.52
CA ARG A 184 4.88 15.94 -25.23
C ARG A 184 4.73 15.60 -23.74
N ILE A 185 5.01 16.55 -22.85
CA ILE A 185 4.73 16.40 -21.41
C ILE A 185 3.22 16.33 -21.14
N GLN A 186 2.41 17.11 -21.86
CA GLN A 186 0.96 17.02 -21.72
C GLN A 186 0.43 15.64 -22.14
N GLU A 187 0.97 15.05 -23.20
CA GLU A 187 0.66 13.68 -23.61
C GLU A 187 1.00 12.66 -22.52
N LEU A 188 2.20 12.78 -21.92
CA LEU A 188 2.61 11.94 -20.79
C LEU A 188 1.68 12.08 -19.59
N SER A 189 1.28 13.32 -19.25
CA SER A 189 0.33 13.58 -18.16
C SER A 189 -1.01 12.89 -18.42
N ASN A 190 -1.59 13.10 -19.61
CA ASN A 190 -2.86 12.47 -19.97
C ASN A 190 -2.78 10.94 -19.90
N TYR A 191 -1.65 10.38 -20.35
CA TYR A 191 -1.41 8.94 -20.27
C TYR A 191 -1.33 8.44 -18.83
N PHE A 192 -0.53 9.09 -17.97
CA PHE A 192 -0.39 8.68 -16.58
C PHE A 192 -1.69 8.86 -15.79
N ASP A 193 -2.44 9.93 -16.00
CA ASP A 193 -3.75 10.15 -15.37
C ASP A 193 -4.76 9.07 -15.79
N GLY A 194 -4.75 8.69 -17.07
CA GLY A 194 -5.59 7.60 -17.58
C GLY A 194 -5.23 6.23 -17.01
N VAL A 195 -3.93 5.95 -16.89
CA VAL A 195 -3.42 4.71 -16.28
C VAL A 195 -3.74 4.65 -14.79
N ASP A 196 -3.54 5.76 -14.07
CA ASP A 196 -3.84 5.87 -12.64
C ASP A 196 -5.32 5.55 -12.36
N GLY A 197 -6.25 6.22 -13.06
CA GLY A 197 -7.68 5.97 -12.89
C GLY A 197 -8.10 4.54 -13.23
N GLN A 198 -7.48 3.92 -14.22
CA GLN A 198 -7.79 2.52 -14.57
C GLN A 198 -7.25 1.53 -13.55
N LEU A 199 -6.02 1.73 -13.05
CA LEU A 199 -5.45 0.87 -12.02
C LEU A 199 -6.21 1.00 -10.70
N ASP A 200 -6.64 2.21 -10.33
CA ASP A 200 -7.48 2.46 -9.14
C ASP A 200 -8.84 1.75 -9.26
N TYR A 201 -9.47 1.82 -10.44
CA TYR A 201 -10.70 1.06 -10.71
C TYR A 201 -10.50 -0.46 -10.60
N LEU A 202 -9.42 -1.01 -11.20
CA LEU A 202 -9.14 -2.44 -11.11
C LEU A 202 -8.86 -2.89 -9.68
N LYS A 203 -8.13 -2.07 -8.92
CA LYS A 203 -7.82 -2.34 -7.52
C LYS A 203 -9.09 -2.35 -6.66
N SER A 204 -9.97 -1.37 -6.81
CA SER A 204 -11.24 -1.35 -6.08
C SER A 204 -12.11 -2.57 -6.41
N CYS A 205 -12.19 -2.95 -7.69
CA CYS A 205 -12.89 -4.19 -8.10
C CYS A 205 -12.31 -5.45 -7.44
N GLN A 206 -10.97 -5.55 -7.32
CA GLN A 206 -10.31 -6.67 -6.65
C GLN A 206 -10.59 -6.68 -5.15
N GLU A 207 -10.55 -5.52 -4.50
CA GLU A 207 -10.85 -5.37 -3.07
C GLU A 207 -12.29 -5.79 -2.76
N ASP A 208 -13.26 -5.40 -3.59
CA ASP A 208 -14.67 -5.81 -3.47
C ASP A 208 -14.84 -7.34 -3.65
N GLN A 209 -14.16 -7.92 -4.65
CA GLN A 209 -14.18 -9.38 -4.89
C GLN A 209 -13.57 -10.16 -3.73
N ASP A 210 -12.47 -9.68 -3.17
CA ASP A 210 -11.80 -10.30 -2.03
C ASP A 210 -12.63 -10.15 -0.75
N ALA A 211 -13.32 -9.03 -0.56
CA ALA A 211 -14.25 -8.85 0.55
C ALA A 211 -15.39 -9.88 0.49
N TYR A 212 -16.04 -10.01 -0.67
CA TYR A 212 -17.10 -11.01 -0.88
C TYR A 212 -16.60 -12.45 -0.70
N ARG A 213 -15.39 -12.76 -1.20
CA ARG A 213 -14.77 -14.08 -1.01
C ARG A 213 -14.56 -14.39 0.48
N ARG A 214 -14.04 -13.43 1.25
CA ARG A 214 -13.82 -13.60 2.70
C ARG A 214 -15.13 -13.80 3.46
N GLU A 215 -16.19 -13.12 3.05
CA GLU A 215 -17.52 -13.28 3.63
C GLU A 215 -18.03 -14.72 3.41
N ILE A 216 -17.99 -15.22 2.17
CA ILE A 216 -18.36 -16.61 1.85
C ILE A 216 -17.50 -17.61 2.63
N GLU A 217 -16.17 -17.40 2.67
CA GLU A 217 -15.26 -18.29 3.39
C GLU A 217 -15.57 -18.33 4.90
N ALA A 218 -15.95 -17.18 5.49
CA ALA A 218 -16.35 -17.09 6.89
C ALA A 218 -17.68 -17.80 7.14
N GLU A 219 -18.68 -17.63 6.28
CA GLU A 219 -19.96 -18.34 6.36
C GLU A 219 -19.78 -19.85 6.24
N MET A 220 -19.05 -20.31 5.23
CA MET A 220 -18.75 -21.74 5.03
C MET A 220 -18.00 -22.34 6.22
N ARG A 221 -17.06 -21.58 6.81
CA ARG A 221 -16.35 -22.01 8.02
C ARG A 221 -17.28 -22.09 9.23
N ALA A 222 -18.24 -21.17 9.37
CA ALA A 222 -19.22 -21.19 10.45
C ALA A 222 -20.14 -22.41 10.34
N ILE A 223 -20.66 -22.68 9.13
CA ILE A 223 -21.48 -23.87 8.85
C ILE A 223 -20.72 -25.15 9.16
N GLN A 224 -19.46 -25.25 8.70
CA GLN A 224 -18.62 -26.42 8.97
C GLN A 224 -18.38 -26.61 10.48
N ALA A 225 -18.13 -25.53 11.22
CA ALA A 225 -17.93 -25.59 12.67
C ALA A 225 -19.20 -25.99 13.42
N GLU A 226 -20.38 -25.53 12.96
CA GLU A 226 -21.67 -25.93 13.53
C GLU A 226 -21.93 -27.43 13.32
N TYR A 227 -21.74 -27.92 12.09
CA TYR A 227 -21.88 -29.34 11.77
C TYR A 227 -20.90 -30.20 12.58
N GLU A 228 -19.64 -29.79 12.68
CA GLU A 228 -18.64 -30.50 13.50
C GLU A 228 -18.99 -30.50 14.99
N ALA A 229 -19.52 -29.39 15.51
CA ALA A 229 -19.95 -29.29 16.90
C ALA A 229 -21.16 -30.19 17.19
N GLU A 230 -22.13 -30.24 16.29
CA GLU A 230 -23.30 -31.12 16.39
C GLU A 230 -22.89 -32.60 16.35
N ALA A 231 -22.11 -33.00 15.35
CA ALA A 231 -21.59 -34.37 15.23
C ALA A 231 -20.76 -34.79 16.45
N ARG A 232 -19.93 -33.87 16.97
CA ARG A 232 -19.15 -34.12 18.20
C ARG A 232 -20.05 -34.26 19.42
N ALA A 233 -21.08 -33.42 19.57
CA ALA A 233 -22.00 -33.48 20.69
C ALA A 233 -22.81 -34.78 20.69
N GLU A 234 -23.26 -35.24 19.51
CA GLU A 234 -23.94 -36.53 19.34
C GLU A 234 -23.03 -37.70 19.75
N TYR A 235 -21.80 -37.74 19.21
CA TYR A 235 -20.83 -38.77 19.56
C TYR A 235 -20.48 -38.77 21.06
N GLU A 236 -20.28 -37.59 21.66
CA GLU A 236 -20.02 -37.48 23.10
C GLU A 236 -21.22 -37.92 23.94
N ALA A 237 -22.45 -37.62 23.51
CA ALA A 237 -23.66 -38.06 24.21
C ALA A 237 -23.82 -39.59 24.14
N GLU A 238 -23.60 -40.19 22.97
CA GLU A 238 -23.64 -41.64 22.79
C GLU A 238 -22.55 -42.34 23.63
N ALA A 239 -21.31 -41.83 23.59
CA ALA A 239 -20.21 -42.36 24.40
C ALA A 239 -20.51 -42.28 25.91
N ARG A 240 -21.10 -41.16 26.37
CA ARG A 240 -21.52 -41.02 27.78
C ARG A 240 -22.65 -41.98 28.14
N ALA A 241 -23.61 -42.21 27.24
CA ALA A 241 -24.70 -43.15 27.48
C ALA A 241 -24.19 -44.58 27.62
N ILE A 242 -23.31 -45.02 26.70
CA ILE A 242 -22.66 -46.33 26.76
C ILE A 242 -21.85 -46.49 28.05
N GLN A 243 -21.06 -45.48 28.41
CA GLN A 243 -20.26 -45.51 29.64
C GLN A 243 -21.15 -45.62 30.90
N ALA A 244 -22.25 -44.85 30.95
CA ALA A 244 -23.17 -44.88 32.07
C ALA A 244 -23.91 -46.23 32.19
N GLU A 245 -24.28 -46.85 31.06
CA GLU A 245 -24.88 -48.19 31.02
C GLU A 245 -23.90 -49.23 31.56
N TYR A 246 -22.65 -49.23 31.08
CA TYR A 246 -21.59 -50.12 31.57
C TYR A 246 -21.33 -49.94 33.07
N GLU A 247 -21.25 -48.70 33.56
CA GLU A 247 -21.06 -48.41 34.98
C GLU A 247 -22.25 -48.86 35.84
N ALA A 248 -23.48 -48.72 35.32
CA ALA A 248 -24.69 -49.16 36.01
C ALA A 248 -24.75 -50.70 36.11
N GLU A 249 -24.39 -51.41 35.03
CA GLU A 249 -24.30 -52.87 35.02
C GLU A 249 -23.25 -53.37 36.00
N ALA A 250 -22.02 -52.84 35.92
CA ALA A 250 -20.93 -53.21 36.83
C ALA A 250 -21.29 -52.93 38.29
N ARG A 251 -21.96 -51.81 38.57
CA ARG A 251 -22.44 -51.47 39.91
C ARG A 251 -23.53 -52.42 40.38
N ALA A 252 -24.48 -52.79 39.52
CA ALA A 252 -25.55 -53.73 39.86
C ALA A 252 -25.00 -55.12 40.17
N GLU A 253 -24.01 -55.59 39.40
CA GLU A 253 -23.29 -56.84 39.63
C GLU A 253 -22.57 -56.82 40.99
N TYR A 254 -21.77 -55.77 41.25
CA TYR A 254 -21.07 -55.63 42.53
C TYR A 254 -22.03 -55.52 43.72
N GLU A 255 -23.15 -54.79 43.59
CA GLU A 255 -24.17 -54.71 44.63
C GLU A 255 -24.87 -56.05 44.86
N ALA A 256 -25.11 -56.83 43.81
CA ALA A 256 -25.71 -58.16 43.91
C ALA A 256 -24.77 -59.15 44.62
N GLU A 257 -23.48 -59.16 44.24
CA GLU A 257 -22.45 -59.96 44.91
C GLU A 257 -22.31 -59.56 46.39
N ALA A 258 -22.24 -58.27 46.69
CA ALA A 258 -22.15 -57.78 48.06
C ALA A 258 -23.38 -58.15 48.90
N ARG A 259 -24.59 -58.13 48.31
CA ARG A 259 -25.81 -58.60 48.98
C ARG A 259 -25.79 -60.10 49.23
N ALA A 260 -25.32 -60.89 48.26
CA ALA A 260 -25.18 -62.34 48.42
C ALA A 260 -24.22 -62.69 49.56
N ILE A 261 -23.04 -62.06 49.58
CA ILE A 261 -22.04 -62.24 50.66
C ILE A 261 -22.62 -61.83 52.02
N ARG A 262 -23.32 -60.69 52.11
CA ARG A 262 -23.96 -60.27 53.37
C ARG A 262 -25.01 -61.26 53.84
N ALA A 263 -25.86 -61.75 52.94
CA ALA A 263 -26.89 -62.72 53.28
C ALA A 263 -26.29 -64.05 53.76
N GLU A 264 -25.18 -64.49 53.16
CA GLU A 264 -24.42 -65.67 53.58
C GLU A 264 -23.85 -65.50 54.99
N ILE A 265 -23.17 -64.38 55.27
CA ILE A 265 -22.66 -64.04 56.61
C ILE A 265 -23.79 -63.97 57.64
N GLU A 266 -24.90 -63.31 57.32
CA GLU A 266 -26.05 -63.22 58.24
C GLU A 266 -26.69 -64.58 58.53
N ALA A 267 -26.77 -65.46 57.52
CA ALA A 267 -27.27 -66.81 57.68
C ALA A 267 -26.34 -67.66 58.58
N GLU A 268 -25.02 -67.52 58.40
CA GLU A 268 -24.00 -68.19 59.20
C GLU A 268 -24.05 -67.75 60.66
N ILE A 269 -24.09 -66.44 60.92
CA ILE A 269 -24.26 -65.88 62.28
C ILE A 269 -25.56 -66.36 62.92
N ARG A 270 -26.69 -66.37 62.19
CA ARG A 270 -27.96 -66.88 62.72
C ARG A 270 -27.90 -68.38 63.05
N ALA A 271 -27.23 -69.17 62.21
CA ALA A 271 -27.08 -70.60 62.42
C ALA A 271 -26.23 -70.87 63.68
N GLU A 272 -25.12 -70.15 63.86
CA GLU A 272 -24.30 -70.22 65.08
C GLU A 272 -25.10 -69.84 66.33
N TYR A 273 -25.79 -68.70 66.31
CA TYR A 273 -26.59 -68.24 67.45
C TYR A 273 -27.73 -69.21 67.79
N ALA A 274 -28.38 -69.79 66.78
CA ALA A 274 -29.42 -70.80 66.98
C ALA A 274 -28.86 -72.11 67.54
N ALA A 275 -27.67 -72.53 67.11
CA ALA A 275 -26.97 -73.69 67.65
C ALA A 275 -26.57 -73.46 69.12
N GLU A 276 -26.09 -72.26 69.46
CA GLU A 276 -25.70 -71.87 70.82
C GLU A 276 -26.92 -71.80 71.76
N MET A 277 -28.04 -71.24 71.30
CA MET A 277 -29.31 -71.22 72.03
C MET A 277 -29.87 -72.63 72.27
N ARG A 278 -29.78 -73.53 71.29
CA ARG A 278 -30.16 -74.95 71.47
C ARG A 278 -29.27 -75.63 72.50
N ALA A 279 -27.95 -75.42 72.41
CA ALA A 279 -26.99 -75.98 73.36
C ALA A 279 -27.19 -75.46 74.80
N ASN A 280 -27.68 -74.24 74.97
CA ASN A 280 -28.01 -73.69 76.29
C ASN A 280 -29.35 -74.21 76.85
N MET A 281 -30.37 -74.41 76.01
CA MET A 281 -31.64 -75.01 76.45
C MET A 281 -31.50 -76.50 76.82
N GLU A 282 -30.52 -77.21 76.26
CA GLU A 282 -30.22 -78.61 76.63
C GLU A 282 -29.39 -78.72 77.93
N ARG A 283 -28.99 -77.59 78.53
CA ARG A 283 -28.18 -77.53 79.77
C ARG A 283 -28.96 -77.10 81.02
N GLU A 284 -30.26 -76.80 80.91
CA GLU A 284 -31.21 -76.61 82.04
C GLU A 284 -32.00 -77.90 82.30
#